data_AF-A0A8H2VJJ7-F1
#
_entry.id   AF-A0A8H2VJJ7-F1
#
_cell.length_a   1.000
_cell.length_b   1.000
_cell.length_c   1.000
_cell.angle_alpha   90.00
_cell.angle_beta   90.00
_cell.angle_gamma   90.00
#
_symmetry.space_group_name_H-M   'P 1'
#
loop_
_entity.id
_entity.type
_entity.pdbx_description
1 polymer ?
#
loop_
_entity_poly.entity_id
_entity_poly.type
_entity_poly.pdbx_seq_one_letter_code
_entity_poly.pdbx_strand_id
1 'polypeptide(L)'
;MYCIADVCIVPVGTSEVSGSSFIAGVEKKIQESSLKSTLHSAGTTIEGPWKDVTNLIGELHEYSHSQGVMRVHSDIRIGTRIDKEQTAQDKVDVVLTKLQQKGI
;
A
#
# COMPACT_ATOMS: atom_id res chain seq x y z
N MET A 1 -6.93 4.32 16.05
CA MET A 1 -7.19 2.99 15.44
C MET A 1 -6.05 2.70 14.47
N TYR A 2 -5.36 1.58 14.65
CA TYR A 2 -4.27 1.14 13.77
C TYR A 2 -4.84 0.30 12.62
N CYS A 3 -4.27 0.44 11.42
CA CYS A 3 -4.65 -0.35 10.25
C CYS A 3 -3.44 -0.81 9.45
N ILE A 4 -3.63 -1.87 8.68
CA ILE A 4 -2.75 -2.29 7.61
C ILE A 4 -3.55 -2.16 6.31
N ALA A 5 -3.06 -1.35 5.38
CA ALA A 5 -3.67 -1.12 4.08
C ALA A 5 -2.71 -1.57 2.99
N ASP A 6 -3.12 -2.53 2.19
CA ASP A 6 -2.45 -2.87 0.93
C ASP A 6 -3.10 -2.08 -0.19
N VAL A 7 -2.31 -1.22 -0.85
CA VAL A 7 -2.79 -0.28 -1.87
C VAL A 7 -2.11 -0.54 -3.20
N CYS A 8 -2.93 -0.72 -4.23
CA CYS A 8 -2.52 -0.72 -5.63
C CYS A 8 -3.05 0.54 -6.28
N ILE A 9 -2.18 1.36 -6.88
CA ILE A 9 -2.54 2.62 -7.56
C ILE A 9 -2.12 2.50 -9.02
N VAL A 10 -3.04 2.78 -9.95
CA VAL A 10 -2.76 2.78 -11.39
C VAL A 10 -3.29 4.04 -12.06
N PRO A 11 -2.56 4.59 -13.04
CA PRO A 11 -3.06 5.67 -13.86
C PRO A 11 -4.00 5.11 -14.93
N VAL A 12 -5.04 5.85 -15.30
CA VAL A 12 -6.03 5.43 -16.30
C VAL A 12 -6.09 6.46 -17.43
N GLY A 13 -6.03 5.98 -18.68
CA GLY A 13 -6.10 6.83 -19.86
C GLY A 13 -4.77 7.48 -20.25
N THR A 14 -3.64 6.91 -19.82
CA THR A 14 -2.30 7.32 -20.28
C THR A 14 -2.04 6.83 -21.70
N SER A 15 -1.22 7.57 -22.45
CA SER A 15 -0.73 7.14 -23.77
C SER A 15 0.29 6.01 -23.70
N GLU A 16 0.92 5.82 -22.54
CA GLU A 16 1.89 4.76 -22.28
C GLU A 16 1.22 3.53 -21.65
N VAL A 17 1.63 2.34 -22.11
CA VAL A 17 1.19 1.04 -21.55
C VAL A 17 1.97 0.68 -20.28
N SER A 18 3.25 1.07 -20.20
CA SER A 18 4.08 0.81 -19.03
C SER A 18 3.79 1.84 -17.94
N GLY A 19 3.36 1.38 -16.76
CA GLY A 19 3.13 2.24 -15.60
C GLY A 19 4.36 2.47 -14.70
N SER A 20 5.51 1.84 -14.97
CA SER A 20 6.62 1.75 -14.00
C SER A 20 7.17 3.10 -13.55
N SER A 21 7.31 4.08 -14.44
CA SER A 21 7.77 5.44 -14.09
C SER A 21 6.80 6.16 -13.15
N PHE A 22 5.50 6.01 -13.40
CA PHE A 22 4.45 6.55 -12.53
C PHE A 22 4.50 5.89 -11.15
N ILE A 23 4.56 4.55 -11.11
CA ILE A 23 4.63 3.79 -9.85
C ILE A 23 5.88 4.15 -9.06
N ALA A 24 7.04 4.33 -9.71
CA ALA A 24 8.26 4.75 -9.04
C ALA A 24 8.14 6.15 -8.41
N GLY A 25 7.41 7.08 -9.04
CA GLY A 25 7.13 8.40 -8.46
C GLY A 25 6.21 8.33 -7.24
N VAL A 26 5.14 7.54 -7.32
CA VAL A 26 4.21 7.30 -6.22
C VAL A 26 4.93 6.63 -5.04
N GLU A 27 5.77 5.62 -5.30
CA GLU A 27 6.50 4.90 -4.27
C GLU A 27 7.53 5.80 -3.56
N LYS A 28 8.22 6.69 -4.28
CA LYS A 28 9.07 7.71 -3.63
C LYS A 28 8.27 8.57 -2.67
N LYS A 29 7.04 8.96 -3.05
CA LYS A 29 6.17 9.76 -2.17
C LYS A 29 5.74 8.99 -0.93
N ILE A 30 5.51 7.69 -1.05
CA ILE A 30 5.25 6.81 0.10
C ILE A 30 6.48 6.78 1.03
N GLN A 31 7.68 6.65 0.48
CA GLN A 31 8.94 6.58 1.25
C GLN A 31 9.33 7.89 1.94
N GLU A 32 8.77 9.03 1.52
CA GLU A 32 8.89 10.31 2.24
C GLU A 32 8.06 10.35 3.53
N SER A 33 7.06 9.46 3.66
CA SER A 33 6.25 9.34 4.87
C SER A 33 7.01 8.69 6.01
N SER A 34 6.67 9.04 7.25
CA SER A 34 7.14 8.32 8.44
C SER A 34 6.39 6.99 8.69
N LEU A 35 5.36 6.69 7.89
CA LEU A 35 4.62 5.44 7.99
C LEU A 35 5.46 4.28 7.47
N LYS A 36 5.35 3.13 8.13
CA LYS A 36 6.02 1.92 7.65
C LYS A 36 5.32 1.44 6.39
N SER A 37 6.11 1.19 5.35
CA SER A 37 5.64 0.67 4.07
C SER A 37 6.51 -0.48 3.57
N THR A 38 5.89 -1.38 2.81
CA THR A 38 6.57 -2.50 2.14
C THR A 38 6.05 -2.61 0.71
N LEU A 39 6.88 -2.26 -0.26
CA LEU A 39 6.61 -2.46 -1.69
C LEU A 39 6.64 -3.95 -2.05
N HIS A 40 5.71 -4.38 -2.91
CA HIS A 40 5.74 -5.68 -3.58
C HIS A 40 5.18 -5.59 -5.00
N SER A 41 5.11 -6.72 -5.71
CA SER A 41 4.78 -6.76 -7.14
C SER A 41 3.39 -6.26 -7.53
N ALA A 42 2.48 -6.11 -6.58
CA ALA A 42 1.06 -5.84 -6.81
C ALA A 42 0.53 -4.62 -6.04
N GLY A 43 1.41 -3.86 -5.39
CA GLY A 43 1.04 -2.74 -4.53
C GLY A 43 2.10 -2.45 -3.48
N THR A 44 1.73 -1.57 -2.56
CA THR A 44 2.53 -1.24 -1.39
C THR A 44 1.65 -1.40 -0.16
N THR A 45 2.12 -2.19 0.80
CA THR A 45 1.46 -2.32 2.10
C THR A 45 1.92 -1.18 3.01
N ILE A 46 1.01 -0.38 3.55
CA ILE A 46 1.24 0.76 4.44
C ILE A 46 0.54 0.49 5.77
N GLU A 47 1.23 0.68 6.90
CA GLU A 47 0.70 0.39 8.23
C GLU A 47 0.90 1.55 9.21
N GLY A 48 -0.12 1.82 10.03
CA GLY A 48 -0.13 2.98 10.92
C GLY A 48 -1.52 3.38 11.43
N PRO A 49 -1.64 4.57 12.03
CA PRO A 49 -2.94 5.14 12.41
C PRO A 49 -3.84 5.33 11.17
N TRP A 50 -5.11 4.96 11.28
CA TRP A 50 -6.09 5.02 10.19
C TRP A 50 -6.08 6.35 9.43
N LYS A 51 -6.09 7.46 10.17
CA LYS A 51 -6.12 8.80 9.58
C LYS A 51 -4.87 9.06 8.75
N ASP A 52 -3.70 8.73 9.28
CA ASP A 52 -2.43 9.02 8.61
C ASP A 52 -2.28 8.15 7.35
N VAL A 53 -2.65 6.86 7.43
CA VAL A 53 -2.62 5.94 6.27
C VAL A 53 -3.59 6.39 5.18
N THR A 54 -4.84 6.71 5.53
CA THR A 54 -5.85 7.12 4.54
C THR A 54 -5.59 8.52 3.98
N ASN A 55 -5.04 9.44 4.78
CA ASN A 55 -4.58 10.75 4.30
C ASN A 55 -3.44 10.60 3.29
N LEU A 56 -2.43 9.79 3.61
CA LEU A 56 -1.33 9.52 2.68
C LEU A 56 -1.86 8.97 1.35
N ILE A 57 -2.79 8.00 1.38
CA ILE A 57 -3.41 7.49 0.14
C ILE A 57 -4.09 8.61 -0.66
N GLY A 58 -4.80 9.53 0.00
CA GLY A 58 -5.35 10.73 -0.65
C GLY A 58 -4.28 11.62 -1.29
N GLU A 59 -3.19 11.89 -0.55
CA GLU A 59 -2.05 12.68 -1.05
C GLU A 59 -1.38 12.03 -2.26
N LEU A 60 -1.34 10.69 -2.34
CA LEU A 60 -0.82 9.99 -3.52
C LEU A 60 -1.68 10.23 -4.77
N HIS A 61 -3.01 10.33 -4.62
CA HIS A 61 -3.90 10.70 -5.71
C HIS A 61 -3.67 12.16 -6.13
N GLU A 62 -3.57 13.08 -5.17
CA GLU A 62 -3.29 14.50 -5.45
C GLU A 62 -1.95 14.68 -6.15
N TYR A 63 -0.90 14.01 -5.67
CA TYR A 63 0.40 13.97 -6.31
C TYR A 63 0.30 13.42 -7.74
N SER A 64 -0.43 12.32 -7.94
CA SER A 64 -0.63 11.74 -9.27
C SER A 64 -1.27 12.74 -10.24
N HIS A 65 -2.28 13.49 -9.78
CA HIS A 65 -2.91 14.57 -10.55
C HIS A 65 -1.93 15.72 -10.83
N SER A 66 -1.07 16.06 -9.86
CA SER A 66 -0.03 17.08 -10.06
C SER A 66 1.03 16.67 -11.09
N GLN A 67 1.19 15.36 -11.35
CA GLN A 67 2.03 14.82 -12.42
C GLN A 67 1.32 14.74 -13.79
N GLY A 68 0.10 15.28 -13.91
CA GLY A 68 -0.67 15.31 -15.16
C GLY A 68 -1.51 14.06 -15.42
N VAL A 69 -1.62 13.13 -14.46
CA VAL A 69 -2.52 11.98 -14.58
C VAL A 69 -3.96 12.43 -14.38
N MET A 70 -4.77 12.36 -15.43
CA MET A 70 -6.17 12.84 -15.41
C MET A 70 -7.09 11.95 -14.55
N ARG A 71 -6.80 10.65 -14.47
CA ARG A 71 -7.59 9.70 -13.70
C ARG A 71 -6.69 8.67 -13.02
N VAL A 72 -6.90 8.49 -11.72
CA VAL A 72 -6.24 7.48 -10.91
C VAL A 72 -7.29 6.46 -10.47
N HIS A 73 -6.95 5.19 -10.55
CA HIS A 73 -7.73 4.11 -9.96
C HIS A 73 -6.91 3.42 -8.88
N SER A 74 -7.56 3.07 -7.78
CA SER A 74 -6.90 2.35 -6.71
C SER A 74 -7.77 1.23 -6.15
N ASP A 75 -7.13 0.09 -5.89
CA ASP A 75 -7.68 -1.02 -5.11
C ASP A 75 -7.02 -1.00 -3.73
N ILE A 76 -7.84 -1.04 -2.68
CA ILE A 76 -7.35 -0.95 -1.30
C ILE A 76 -7.96 -2.08 -0.48
N ARG A 77 -7.11 -2.96 0.03
CA ARG A 77 -7.46 -3.95 1.04
C ARG A 77 -6.97 -3.44 2.39
N ILE A 78 -7.90 -2.98 3.22
CA ILE A 78 -7.59 -2.38 4.53
C ILE A 78 -8.28 -3.14 5.66
N GLY A 79 -7.55 -3.40 6.73
CA GLY A 79 -8.04 -4.13 7.89
C GLY A 79 -7.65 -3.48 9.22
N THR A 80 -8.52 -3.67 10.21
CA THR A 80 -8.28 -3.28 11.61
C THR A 80 -8.62 -4.46 12.51
N ARG A 81 -8.06 -4.49 13.72
CA ARG A 81 -8.32 -5.51 14.74
C ARG A 81 -8.10 -4.92 16.12
N ILE A 82 -8.67 -5.56 17.14
CA ILE A 82 -8.56 -5.12 18.56
C ILE A 82 -8.02 -6.21 19.49
N ASP A 83 -7.83 -7.44 19.00
CA ASP A 83 -7.40 -8.59 19.81
C ASP A 83 -5.87 -8.65 20.00
N LYS A 84 -5.09 -8.04 19.11
CA LYS A 84 -3.64 -7.91 19.22
C LYS A 84 -3.07 -6.85 18.28
N GLU A 85 -1.89 -6.36 18.60
CA GLU A 85 -1.05 -5.60 17.68
C GLU A 85 -0.32 -6.57 16.73
N GLN A 86 -0.25 -6.22 15.45
CA GLN A 86 0.39 -7.05 14.42
C GLN A 86 0.79 -6.16 13.25
N THR A 87 2.02 -6.32 12.76
CA THR A 87 2.50 -5.68 11.52
C THR A 87 2.22 -6.55 10.30
N ALA A 88 2.45 -6.02 9.09
CA ALA A 88 2.36 -6.82 7.87
C ALA A 88 3.37 -7.98 7.85
N GLN A 89 4.59 -7.74 8.36
CA GLN A 89 5.63 -8.77 8.44
C GLN A 89 5.23 -9.89 9.42
N ASP A 90 4.74 -9.55 10.61
CA ASP A 90 4.25 -10.54 11.58
C ASP A 90 3.14 -11.42 10.97
N LYS A 91 2.31 -10.85 10.10
CA LYS A 91 1.23 -11.57 9.42
C LYS A 91 1.79 -12.61 8.43
N VAL A 92 2.86 -12.26 7.70
CA VAL A 92 3.58 -13.18 6.82
C VAL A 92 4.29 -14.26 7.62
N ASP A 93 5.03 -13.89 8.66
CA ASP A 93 5.82 -14.82 9.48
C ASP A 93 4.97 -15.90 10.15
N VAL A 94 3.77 -15.54 10.62
CA VAL A 94 2.80 -16.49 11.17
C VAL A 94 2.38 -17.53 10.12
N VAL A 95 2.13 -17.12 8.88
CA VAL A 95 1.76 -18.04 7.81
C VAL A 95 2.96 -18.93 7.45
N LEU A 96 4.15 -18.37 7.27
CA LEU A 96 5.37 -19.13 6.97
C LEU A 96 5.68 -20.17 8.05
N THR A 97 5.55 -19.80 9.32
CA THR A 97 5.72 -20.72 10.45
C THR A 97 4.71 -21.86 10.38
N LYS A 98 3.45 -21.58 10.05
CA LYS A 98 2.40 -22.59 9.91
C LYS A 98 2.65 -23.53 8.73
N LEU A 99 3.15 -23.02 7.60
CA LEU A 99 3.51 -23.84 6.43
C LEU A 99 4.65 -24.84 6.73
N GLN A 100 5.48 -24.59 7.75
CA GLN A 100 6.54 -25.50 8.17
C GLN A 100 6.03 -26.62 9.12
N GLN A 101 4.82 -26.50 9.65
CA GLN A 101 4.23 -27.51 10.54
C GLN A 101 3.56 -28.61 9.70
N LYS A 102 3.93 -29.88 9.91
CA LYS A 102 3.29 -31.01 9.22
C LYS A 102 1.80 -31.08 9.58
N GLY A 103 0.92 -31.00 8.58
CA GLY A 103 -0.53 -31.16 8.74
C GLY A 103 -1.38 -29.94 8.34
N ILE A 104 -0.75 -28.90 7.79
CA ILE A 104 -1.37 -27.88 6.92
C ILE A 104 -0.88 -28.12 5.50
#